data_AF-A0A7C3N7F0-F1
#
_entry.id   AF-A0A7C3N7F0-F1
#
_cell.length_a   1.000
_cell.length_b   1.000
_cell.length_c   1.000
_cell.angle_alpha   90.00
_cell.angle_beta   90.00
_cell.angle_gamma   90.00
#
_symmetry.space_group_name_H-M   'P 1'
#
loop_
_entity.id
_entity.type
_entity.pdbx_description
1 polymer ?
#
loop_
_entity_poly.entity_id
_entity_poly.type
_entity_poly.pdbx_seq_one_letter_code
_entity_poly.pdbx_strand_id
1 'polypeptide(L)'
;MSVPRFLLDEHVWAGLVDVGQEIGIDVLLVQTRLPIGTDDEAVLAFAASQERILLTSNAQDFAPLVAEWFLTERDHWGVIIVPGQTDKSLLSRALRNMVQQYSAESFKNTYCFIQEFV
;
A
#
# COMPACT_ATOMS: atom_id res chain seq x y z
N MET A 1 -13.37 -7.71 12.24
CA MET A 1 -12.90 -6.84 11.15
C MET A 1 -11.47 -7.26 10.86
N SER A 2 -11.13 -7.52 9.60
CA SER A 2 -9.77 -7.93 9.26
C SER A 2 -8.83 -6.74 9.40
N VAL A 3 -7.63 -6.99 9.92
CA VAL A 3 -6.63 -5.94 10.17
C VAL A 3 -5.88 -5.66 8.86
N PRO A 4 -5.77 -4.40 8.41
CA PRO A 4 -5.01 -4.04 7.22
C PRO A 4 -3.55 -4.53 7.28
N ARG A 5 -3.07 -5.10 6.18
CA ARG A 5 -1.66 -5.45 5.95
C ARG A 5 -1.14 -4.66 4.78
N PHE A 6 0.14 -4.30 4.82
CA PHE A 6 0.71 -3.37 3.86
C PHE A 6 1.89 -3.98 3.11
N LEU A 7 2.00 -3.62 1.84
CA LEU A 7 3.16 -3.83 0.99
C LEU A 7 3.72 -2.46 0.64
N LEU A 8 5.00 -2.25 0.90
CA LEU A 8 5.68 -0.97 0.81
C LEU A 8 6.66 -0.98 -0.36
N ASP A 9 6.42 -0.11 -1.33
CA ASP A 9 7.34 0.14 -2.44
C ASP A 9 8.70 0.68 -1.95
N GLU A 10 9.75 0.45 -2.74
CA GLU A 10 11.13 0.84 -2.39
C GLU A 10 11.32 2.36 -2.24
N HIS A 11 10.47 3.17 -2.88
CA HIS A 11 10.54 4.63 -2.81
C HIS A 11 9.71 5.25 -1.68
N VAL A 12 9.06 4.43 -0.85
CA VAL A 12 8.36 4.90 0.35
C VAL A 12 9.25 4.68 1.57
N TRP A 13 9.16 5.59 2.55
CA TRP A 13 10.03 5.54 3.74
C TRP A 13 9.91 4.21 4.50
N ALA A 14 10.98 3.41 4.45
CA ALA A 14 11.05 2.06 5.02
C ALA A 14 10.84 1.99 6.54
N GLY A 15 10.99 3.10 7.27
CA GLY A 15 10.73 3.14 8.71
C GLY A 15 9.27 2.87 9.09
N LEU A 16 8.34 2.85 8.13
CA LEU A 16 6.99 2.34 8.35
C LEU A 16 6.94 0.86 8.77
N VAL A 17 7.99 0.08 8.45
CA VAL A 17 8.13 -1.29 8.95
C VAL A 17 8.27 -1.30 10.47
N ASP A 18 9.16 -0.46 11.00
CA ASP A 18 9.38 -0.34 12.46
C ASP A 18 8.11 0.17 13.15
N VAL A 19 7.46 1.20 12.57
CA VAL A 19 6.18 1.72 13.08
C VAL A 19 5.12 0.63 13.09
N GLY A 20 5.02 -0.18 12.03
CA GLY A 20 4.11 -1.31 11.95
C GLY A 20 4.36 -2.33 13.05
N GLN A 21 5.63 -2.71 13.27
CA GLN A 21 6.02 -3.62 14.35
C GLN A 21 5.64 -3.09 15.74
N GLU A 22 5.88 -1.80 16.00
CA GLU A 22 5.52 -1.16 17.28
C GLU A 22 4.01 -1.23 17.59
N ILE A 23 3.17 -1.20 16.56
CA ILE A 23 1.70 -1.24 16.71
C ILE A 23 1.07 -2.59 16.38
N GLY A 24 1.89 -3.63 16.15
CA GLY A 24 1.42 -4.99 15.88
C GLY A 24 0.80 -5.20 14.50
N ILE A 25 1.23 -4.44 13.50
CA ILE A 25 0.71 -4.43 12.12
C ILE A 25 1.76 -4.95 11.15
N ASP A 26 1.34 -5.80 10.22
CA ASP A 26 2.20 -6.38 9.20
C ASP A 26 2.44 -5.38 8.05
N VAL A 27 3.66 -4.83 8.02
CA VAL A 27 4.17 -3.98 6.95
C VAL A 27 5.38 -4.66 6.33
N LEU A 28 5.33 -4.89 5.03
CA LEU A 28 6.34 -5.65 4.29
C LEU A 28 6.91 -4.83 3.16
N LEU A 29 8.22 -4.89 2.93
CA LEU A 29 8.88 -4.20 1.81
C LEU A 29 8.87 -5.07 0.54
N VAL A 30 8.52 -4.49 -0.61
CA VAL A 30 8.53 -5.17 -1.93
C VAL A 30 9.85 -5.90 -2.17
N GLN A 31 10.98 -5.21 -1.99
CA GLN A 31 12.33 -5.74 -2.18
C GLN A 31 12.69 -6.97 -1.33
N THR A 32 11.93 -7.28 -0.28
CA THR A 32 12.17 -8.48 0.56
C THR A 32 11.48 -9.74 0.02
N ARG A 33 10.57 -9.59 -0.96
CA ARG A 33 9.75 -10.68 -1.49
C ARG A 33 9.83 -10.82 -2.99
N LEU A 34 10.10 -9.72 -3.69
CA LEU A 34 10.19 -9.68 -5.14
C LEU A 34 11.60 -9.28 -5.57
N PRO A 35 12.13 -9.84 -6.66
CA PRO A 35 13.40 -9.42 -7.23
C PRO A 35 13.42 -7.93 -7.57
N ILE A 36 14.59 -7.31 -7.50
CA ILE A 36 14.79 -5.94 -7.97
C ILE A 36 14.41 -5.86 -9.47
N GLY A 37 13.67 -4.82 -9.85
CA GLY A 37 13.19 -4.63 -11.22
C GLY A 37 11.96 -5.47 -11.59
N THR A 38 11.26 -6.04 -10.61
CA THR A 38 9.92 -6.59 -10.83
C THR A 38 8.98 -5.49 -11.32
N ASP A 39 8.18 -5.79 -12.35
CA ASP A 39 7.24 -4.83 -12.95
C ASP A 39 6.05 -4.52 -12.03
N ASP A 40 5.42 -3.37 -12.25
CA ASP A 40 4.32 -2.86 -11.42
C ASP A 40 3.10 -3.81 -11.41
N GLU A 41 2.82 -4.48 -12.53
CA GLU A 41 1.76 -5.49 -12.65
C GLU A 41 2.02 -6.69 -11.73
N ALA A 42 3.24 -7.22 -11.74
CA ALA A 42 3.65 -8.30 -10.84
C ALA A 42 3.65 -7.87 -9.36
N VAL A 43 4.02 -6.62 -9.06
CA VAL A 43 3.92 -6.06 -7.70
C VAL A 43 2.46 -5.98 -7.25
N LEU A 44 1.56 -5.48 -8.09
CA LEU A 44 0.12 -5.40 -7.77
C LEU A 44 -0.51 -6.79 -7.64
N ALA A 45 -0.16 -7.72 -8.52
CA ALA A 45 -0.55 -9.14 -8.45
C ALA A 45 -0.10 -9.79 -7.14
N PHE A 46 1.16 -9.56 -6.75
CA PHE A 46 1.67 -10.06 -5.48
C PHE A 46 0.89 -9.45 -4.29
N ALA A 47 0.71 -8.13 -4.27
CA ALA A 47 -0.07 -7.45 -3.22
C ALA A 47 -1.48 -8.03 -3.09
N ALA A 48 -2.18 -8.20 -4.23
CA ALA A 48 -3.52 -8.75 -4.29
C ALA A 48 -3.56 -10.20 -3.77
N SER A 49 -2.63 -11.05 -4.21
CA SER A 49 -2.56 -12.45 -3.79
C SER A 49 -2.27 -12.64 -2.30
N GLN A 50 -1.62 -11.65 -1.67
CA GLN A 50 -1.26 -11.65 -0.26
C GLN A 50 -2.23 -10.84 0.61
N GLU A 51 -3.30 -10.32 0.00
CA GLU A 51 -4.28 -9.44 0.66
C GLU A 51 -3.62 -8.23 1.36
N ARG A 52 -2.72 -7.57 0.64
CA ARG A 52 -1.97 -6.40 1.12
C ARG A 52 -2.36 -5.16 0.33
N ILE A 53 -2.51 -4.06 1.06
CA ILE A 53 -2.65 -2.72 0.50
C ILE A 53 -1.25 -2.26 0.07
N LEU A 54 -1.12 -1.83 -1.18
CA LEU A 54 0.14 -1.32 -1.71
C LEU A 54 0.31 0.17 -1.36
N LEU A 55 1.44 0.53 -0.77
CA LEU A 55 1.88 1.92 -0.61
C LEU A 55 3.00 2.20 -1.60
N THR A 56 2.80 3.16 -2.50
CA THR A 56 3.77 3.49 -3.56
C THR A 56 3.87 4.99 -3.82
N SER A 57 5.06 5.44 -4.22
CA SER A 57 5.28 6.80 -4.72
C SER A 57 5.05 6.91 -6.24
N ASN A 58 4.76 5.80 -6.93
CA ASN A 58 4.62 5.73 -8.37
C ASN A 58 3.14 5.84 -8.83
N ALA A 59 2.55 7.02 -8.70
CA ALA A 59 1.18 7.25 -9.18
C ALA A 59 1.04 7.12 -10.71
N GLN A 60 2.11 7.41 -11.45
CA GLN A 60 2.09 7.49 -12.91
C GLN A 60 1.81 6.12 -13.53
N ASP A 61 2.45 5.06 -13.03
CA ASP A 61 2.31 3.72 -13.59
C ASP A 61 1.17 2.94 -12.93
N PHE A 62 0.92 3.14 -11.63
CA PHE A 62 -0.17 2.42 -10.94
C PHE A 62 -1.58 2.94 -11.24
N ALA A 63 -1.77 4.22 -11.58
CA ALA A 63 -3.09 4.75 -11.94
C ALA A 63 -3.71 4.05 -13.18
N PRO A 64 -3.03 3.98 -14.35
CA PRO A 64 -3.57 3.26 -15.50
C PRO A 64 -3.68 1.76 -15.23
N LEU A 65 -2.77 1.18 -14.44
CA LEU A 65 -2.80 -0.23 -14.07
C LEU A 65 -4.04 -0.62 -13.26
N VAL A 66 -4.37 0.17 -12.23
CA VAL A 66 -5.59 -0.05 -11.43
C VAL A 66 -6.85 0.12 -12.28
N ALA A 67 -6.86 1.08 -13.21
CA ALA A 67 -7.97 1.22 -14.15
C ALA A 67 -8.12 0.00 -15.06
N GLU A 68 -7.01 -0.58 -15.54
CA GLU A 68 -7.03 -1.81 -16.33
C GLU A 68 -7.59 -3.00 -15.52
N TRP A 69 -7.17 -3.14 -14.26
CA TRP A 69 -7.69 -4.18 -13.37
C TRP A 69 -9.19 -4.05 -13.15
N PHE A 70 -9.68 -2.83 -12.94
CA PHE A 70 -11.11 -2.58 -12.83
C PHE A 70 -11.86 -2.98 -14.11
N LEU A 71 -11.35 -2.61 -15.29
CA LEU A 71 -11.97 -2.95 -16.58
C LEU A 71 -11.94 -4.45 -16.89
N THR A 72 -10.99 -5.19 -16.31
CA THR A 72 -10.81 -6.64 -16.49
C THR A 72 -11.38 -7.46 -15.35
N GLU A 73 -12.18 -6.85 -14.46
CA GLU A 73 -12.83 -7.49 -13.31
C GLU A 73 -11.84 -8.19 -12.36
N ARG A 74 -10.64 -7.61 -12.21
CA ARG A 74 -9.60 -8.08 -11.30
C ARG A 74 -9.59 -7.25 -10.02
N ASP A 75 -9.64 -7.93 -8.89
CA ASP A 75 -9.65 -7.30 -7.57
C ASP A 75 -8.23 -7.09 -7.02
N HIS A 76 -7.97 -5.93 -6.41
CA HIS A 76 -6.81 -5.66 -5.57
C HIS A 76 -7.22 -5.18 -4.18
N TRP A 77 -6.32 -5.24 -3.21
CA TRP A 77 -6.62 -4.88 -1.82
C TRP A 77 -6.40 -3.40 -1.48
N GLY A 78 -6.26 -2.56 -2.52
CA GLY A 78 -6.06 -1.12 -2.40
C GLY A 78 -4.66 -0.66 -2.80
N VAL A 79 -4.59 0.53 -3.40
CA VAL A 79 -3.35 1.23 -3.73
C VAL A 79 -3.40 2.63 -3.12
N ILE A 80 -2.43 2.94 -2.28
CA ILE A 80 -2.29 4.22 -1.60
C ILE A 80 -1.06 4.93 -2.14
N ILE A 81 -1.28 6.11 -2.70
CA ILE A 81 -0.22 6.95 -3.22
C ILE A 81 0.40 7.77 -2.11
N VAL A 82 1.72 7.66 -1.98
CA VAL A 82 2.56 8.44 -1.08
C VAL A 82 3.41 9.41 -1.90
N PRO A 83 3.09 10.71 -1.93
CA PRO A 83 3.96 11.67 -2.61
C PRO A 83 5.39 11.65 -2.06
N GLY A 84 6.40 11.77 -2.93
CA GLY A 84 7.81 11.55 -2.57
C GLY A 84 8.40 12.49 -1.49
N GLN A 85 7.72 13.58 -1.13
CA GLN A 85 8.11 14.49 -0.04
C GLN A 85 7.19 14.41 1.18
N THR A 86 6.47 13.31 1.34
CA THR A 86 5.57 13.13 2.49
C THR A 86 6.38 13.01 3.78
N ASP A 87 6.00 13.80 4.79
CA ASP A 87 6.66 13.83 6.08
C ASP A 87 6.51 12.49 6.84
N LYS A 88 7.58 12.06 7.53
CA LYS A 88 7.63 10.78 8.25
C LYS A 88 6.63 10.70 9.40
N SER A 89 6.36 11.82 10.08
CA SER A 89 5.37 11.88 11.16
C SER A 89 3.95 11.78 10.59
N LEU A 90 3.70 12.37 9.42
CA LEU A 90 2.45 12.22 8.68
C LEU A 90 2.23 10.76 8.27
N LEU A 91 3.24 10.10 7.69
CA LEU A 91 3.17 8.67 7.32
C LEU A 91 2.87 7.79 8.54
N SER A 92 3.57 8.01 9.64
CA SER A 92 3.35 7.28 10.89
C SER A 92 1.92 7.47 11.43
N ARG A 93 1.40 8.70 11.37
CA ARG A 93 0.03 9.03 11.79
C ARG A 93 -1.01 8.38 10.88
N ALA A 94 -0.82 8.48 9.57
CA ALA A 94 -1.69 7.86 8.58
C ALA A 94 -1.77 6.35 8.78
N LEU A 95 -0.64 5.67 8.96
CA LEU A 95 -0.62 4.23 9.23
C LEU A 95 -1.43 3.86 10.47
N ARG A 96 -1.26 4.59 11.58
CA ARG A 96 -2.01 4.36 12.82
C ARG A 96 -3.51 4.61 12.63
N ASN A 97 -3.89 5.67 11.92
CA ASN A 97 -5.30 5.99 11.64
C ASN A 97 -5.95 4.92 10.75
N MET A 98 -5.26 4.47 9.69
CA MET A 98 -5.75 3.42 8.79
C MET A 98 -6.13 2.16 9.55
N VAL A 99 -5.27 1.69 10.45
CA VAL A 99 -5.51 0.44 11.19
C VAL A 99 -6.50 0.59 12.34
N GLN A 100 -6.70 1.80 12.87
CA GLN A 100 -7.66 2.07 13.94
C GLN A 100 -9.09 2.26 13.43
N GLN A 101 -9.23 2.81 12.22
CA GLN A 101 -10.53 3.26 11.70
C GLN A 101 -11.08 2.39 10.58
N TYR A 102 -10.22 1.62 9.89
CA TYR A 102 -10.60 0.88 8.69
C TYR A 102 -10.25 -0.60 8.81
N SER A 103 -11.09 -1.44 8.20
CA SER A 103 -10.77 -2.84 7.95
C SER A 103 -10.02 -3.01 6.63
N ALA A 104 -9.33 -4.13 6.41
CA ALA A 104 -8.65 -4.37 5.13
C ALA A 104 -9.65 -4.34 3.95
N GLU A 105 -10.87 -4.83 4.13
CA GLU A 105 -11.92 -4.82 3.11
C GLU A 105 -12.35 -3.40 2.69
N SER A 106 -12.14 -2.40 3.55
CA SER A 106 -12.47 -0.99 3.25
C SER A 106 -11.57 -0.40 2.16
N PHE A 107 -10.40 -1.01 1.92
CA PHE A 107 -9.45 -0.58 0.90
C PHE A 107 -9.60 -1.34 -0.41
N LYS A 108 -10.41 -2.40 -0.45
CA LYS A 108 -10.54 -3.25 -1.63
C LYS A 108 -10.99 -2.42 -2.84
N ASN A 109 -10.24 -2.54 -3.95
CA ASN A 109 -10.44 -1.80 -5.19
C ASN A 109 -10.46 -0.27 -5.03
N THR A 110 -9.77 0.25 -4.01
CA THR A 110 -9.59 1.70 -3.82
C THR A 110 -8.24 2.16 -4.34
N TYR A 111 -8.23 3.36 -4.92
CA TYR A 111 -7.02 4.10 -5.30
C TYR A 111 -7.14 5.49 -4.68
N CYS A 112 -6.27 5.80 -3.72
CA CYS A 112 -6.38 7.02 -2.92
C CYS A 112 -5.02 7.57 -2.53
N PHE A 113 -5.00 8.77 -1.96
CA PHE A 113 -3.79 9.41 -1.48
C PHE A 113 -3.63 9.23 0.03
N ILE A 114 -2.39 9.11 0.51
CA ILE A 114 -2.09 8.93 1.94
C ILE A 114 -2.64 10.08 2.81
N GLN A 115 -2.81 11.27 2.24
CA GLN A 115 -3.39 12.44 2.90
C GLN A 115 -4.89 12.29 3.25
N GLU A 116 -5.57 11.25 2.77
CA GLU A 116 -6.96 10.99 3.17
C GLU A 116 -7.06 10.36 4.57
N PHE A 117 -5.94 9.96 5.16
CA PHE A 117 -5.89 9.23 6.43
C PHE A 117 -5.23 10.02 7.58
N VAL A 118 -5.03 11.32 7.44
CA VAL A 118 -4.25 12.15 8.39
C VAL A 118 -5.08 13.04 9.27
#